data_AF-A0A3R6PJS7-F1
#
_entry.id   AF-A0A3R6PJS7-F1
#
_cell.length_a   1.000
_cell.length_b   1.000
_cell.length_c   1.000
_cell.angle_alpha   90.00
_cell.angle_beta   90.00
_cell.angle_gamma   90.00
#
_symmetry.space_group_name_H-M   'P 1'
#
loop_
_entity.id
_entity.type
_entity.pdbx_description
1 polymer ?
#
loop_
_entity_poly.entity_id
_entity_poly.type
_entity_poly.pdbx_seq_one_letter_code
_entity_poly.pdbx_strand_id
1 'polypeptide(L)'
;MVDKLGYKISEEYSHELNDIGNKLDQLERGRIYELSGAQMDGYLSTNVSQLRKMINDLLNKIQTGKEGIATELGNIMKNLK
;
A
#
# COMPACT_ATOMS: atom_id res chain seq x y z
N MET A 1 -17.07 -15.39 -15.36
CA MET A 1 -17.64 -14.11 -14.91
C MET A 1 -16.90 -13.01 -15.64
N VAL A 2 -17.58 -12.00 -16.16
CA VAL A 2 -16.92 -10.81 -16.74
C VAL A 2 -16.59 -9.89 -15.58
N ASP A 3 -15.30 -9.71 -15.31
CA ASP A 3 -14.85 -8.76 -14.30
C ASP A 3 -15.20 -7.34 -14.73
N LYS A 4 -15.90 -6.58 -13.86
CA LYS A 4 -16.38 -5.22 -14.15
C LYS A 4 -15.27 -4.24 -14.53
N LEU A 5 -14.04 -4.52 -14.12
CA LEU A 5 -12.88 -3.65 -14.31
C LEU A 5 -12.02 -4.04 -15.51
N GLY A 6 -12.19 -5.24 -16.07
CA GLY A 6 -11.32 -5.75 -17.15
C GLY A 6 -9.89 -6.09 -16.72
N TYR A 7 -9.54 -5.87 -15.45
CA TYR A 7 -8.26 -6.24 -14.84
C TYR A 7 -8.49 -6.69 -13.39
N LYS A 8 -7.50 -7.38 -12.82
CA LYS A 8 -7.50 -7.73 -11.40
C LYS A 8 -6.75 -6.68 -10.58
N ILE A 9 -7.43 -6.09 -9.61
CA ILE A 9 -6.85 -5.09 -8.69
C ILE A 9 -5.58 -5.63 -8.02
N SER A 10 -5.58 -6.91 -7.61
CA SER A 10 -4.44 -7.54 -6.94
C SER A 10 -3.19 -7.64 -7.81
N GLU A 11 -3.35 -7.70 -9.13
CA GLU A 11 -2.23 -7.76 -10.08
C GLU A 11 -1.73 -6.34 -10.40
N GLU A 12 -2.65 -5.45 -10.81
CA GLU A 12 -2.34 -4.06 -11.20
C GLU A 12 -1.69 -3.25 -10.06
N TYR A 13 -2.22 -3.37 -8.84
CA TYR A 13 -1.77 -2.61 -7.67
C TYR A 13 -0.96 -3.47 -6.69
N SER A 14 -0.30 -4.52 -7.19
CA SER A 14 0.49 -5.45 -6.38
C SER A 14 1.58 -4.75 -5.55
N HIS A 15 2.18 -3.68 -6.07
CA HIS A 15 3.20 -2.92 -5.36
C HIS A 15 2.61 -2.17 -4.16
N GLU A 16 1.53 -1.41 -4.38
CA GLU A 16 0.81 -0.70 -3.31
C GLU A 16 0.30 -1.66 -2.23
N LEU A 17 -0.22 -2.82 -2.64
CA LEU A 17 -0.71 -3.85 -1.72
C LEU A 17 0.44 -4.46 -0.89
N ASN A 18 1.60 -4.69 -1.50
CA ASN A 18 2.77 -5.17 -0.78
C ASN A 18 3.27 -4.14 0.23
N ASP A 19 3.28 -2.84 -0.11
CA ASP A 19 3.67 -1.79 0.83
C ASP A 19 2.72 -1.72 2.04
N ILE A 20 1.41 -1.84 1.79
CA ILE A 20 0.40 -1.93 2.84
C ILE A 20 0.63 -3.16 3.72
N GLY A 21 0.88 -4.32 3.12
CA GLY A 21 1.21 -5.56 3.83
C GLY A 21 2.45 -5.40 4.72
N ASN A 22 3.53 -4.84 4.17
CA ASN A 22 4.75 -4.57 4.92
C ASN A 22 4.50 -3.62 6.11
N LYS A 23 3.64 -2.61 5.95
CA LYS A 23 3.26 -1.70 7.03
C LYS A 23 2.43 -2.40 8.12
N LEU A 24 1.54 -3.32 7.74
CA LEU A 24 0.79 -4.15 8.68
C LEU A 24 1.72 -5.09 9.47
N ASP A 25 2.67 -5.73 8.81
CA ASP A 25 3.69 -6.58 9.45
C ASP A 25 4.53 -5.78 10.45
N GLN A 26 4.89 -4.54 10.12
CA GLN A 26 5.60 -3.63 11.03
C GLN A 26 4.76 -3.32 12.27
N LEU A 27 3.46 -3.10 12.12
CA LEU A 27 2.54 -2.87 13.24
C LEU A 27 2.38 -4.12 14.11
N GLU A 28 2.27 -5.30 13.51
CA GLU A 28 2.20 -6.58 14.23
C GLU A 28 3.47 -6.84 15.05
N ARG A 29 4.65 -6.65 14.44
CA ARG A 29 5.93 -6.80 15.14
C ARG A 29 6.14 -5.70 16.18
N GLY A 30 5.72 -4.47 15.89
CA GLY A 30 5.76 -3.34 16.82
C GLY A 30 4.98 -3.63 18.10
N ARG A 31 3.80 -4.25 17.99
CA ARG A 31 3.02 -4.72 19.16
C ARG A 31 3.75 -5.76 20.02
N ILE A 32 4.62 -6.59 19.43
CA ILE A 32 5.45 -7.53 20.19
C ILE A 32 6.50 -6.77 21.03
N TYR A 33 7.07 -5.69 20.49
CA TYR A 33 7.95 -4.78 21.23
C TYR A 33 7.18 -3.88 22.20
N GLU A 34 5.87 -3.66 22.00
CA GLU A 34 5.06 -2.85 22.93
C GLU A 34 4.99 -3.41 24.36
N LEU A 35 5.13 -4.73 24.50
CA LEU A 35 5.25 -5.40 25.80
C LEU A 35 6.53 -5.03 26.56
N SER A 36 7.54 -4.41 25.91
CA SER A 36 8.84 -4.08 26.53
C SER A 36 8.96 -2.66 27.11
N GLY A 37 7.92 -1.82 27.03
CA GLY A 37 7.76 -0.63 27.89
C GLY A 37 8.49 0.68 27.50
N ALA A 38 8.92 0.88 26.25
CA ALA A 38 9.52 2.16 25.80
C ALA A 38 8.48 3.12 25.20
N GLN A 39 8.69 4.45 25.23
CA GLN A 39 7.75 5.48 24.70
C GLN A 39 7.26 5.17 23.26
N MET A 40 6.04 4.64 23.08
CA MET A 40 5.51 4.16 21.78
C MET A 40 4.19 4.78 21.32
N ASP A 41 3.45 5.51 22.15
CA ASP A 41 2.11 6.02 21.77
C ASP A 41 2.15 6.91 20.52
N GLY A 42 3.22 7.70 20.35
CA GLY A 42 3.46 8.48 19.12
C GLY A 42 3.83 7.63 17.90
N TYR A 43 4.48 6.48 18.10
CA TYR A 43 4.90 5.59 17.02
C TYR A 43 3.72 4.78 16.46
N LEU A 44 2.84 4.27 17.33
CA LEU A 44 1.64 3.55 16.90
C LEU A 44 0.68 4.48 16.14
N SER A 45 0.35 5.65 16.71
CA SER A 45 -0.52 6.65 16.08
C SER A 45 0.00 7.10 14.71
N THR A 46 1.31 7.31 14.60
CA THR A 46 1.99 7.66 13.35
C THR A 46 1.86 6.55 12.31
N ASN A 47 2.14 5.29 12.68
CA ASN A 47 2.06 4.17 11.74
C ASN A 47 0.62 3.91 11.27
N VAL A 48 -0.37 4.02 12.16
CA VAL A 48 -1.79 3.90 11.79
C VAL A 48 -2.20 5.02 10.83
N SER A 49 -1.74 6.24 11.06
CA SER A 49 -2.02 7.39 10.18
C SER A 49 -1.41 7.20 8.79
N GLN A 50 -0.17 6.69 8.73
CA GLN A 50 0.49 6.34 7.47
C GLN A 50 -0.26 5.24 6.72
N LEU A 51 -0.64 4.16 7.40
CA LEU A 51 -1.42 3.07 6.82
C LEU A 51 -2.76 3.57 6.23
N ARG A 52 -3.47 4.43 6.96
CA ARG A 52 -4.71 5.05 6.47
C ARG A 52 -4.48 5.86 5.19
N LYS A 53 -3.37 6.62 5.13
CA LYS A 53 -3.01 7.37 3.94
C LYS A 53 -2.75 6.43 2.74
N MET A 54 -1.96 5.37 2.94
CA MET A 54 -1.66 4.39 1.88
C MET A 54 -2.92 3.74 1.31
N ILE A 55 -3.86 3.37 2.17
CA ILE A 55 -5.17 2.82 1.75
C ILE A 55 -5.97 3.85 0.95
N ASN A 56 -6.06 5.09 1.44
CA ASN A 56 -6.80 6.15 0.73
C ASN A 56 -6.18 6.46 -0.63
N ASP A 57 -4.86 6.49 -0.73
CA ASP A 57 -4.15 6.73 -1.98
C ASP A 57 -4.42 5.61 -2.99
N LEU A 58 -4.40 4.33 -2.56
CA LEU A 58 -4.75 3.19 -3.39
C LEU A 58 -6.22 3.24 -3.86
N LEU A 59 -7.17 3.50 -2.95
CA LEU A 59 -8.58 3.63 -3.30
C LEU A 59 -8.81 4.76 -4.31
N ASN A 60 -8.14 5.89 -4.14
CA ASN A 60 -8.21 7.01 -5.06
C ASN A 60 -7.65 6.64 -6.44
N LYS A 61 -6.53 5.90 -6.52
CA LYS A 61 -6.01 5.40 -7.80
C LYS A 61 -7.02 4.49 -8.51
N ILE A 62 -7.59 3.52 -7.79
CA ILE A 62 -8.62 2.61 -8.33
C ILE A 62 -9.82 3.40 -8.85
N GLN A 63 -10.34 4.33 -8.05
CA GLN A 63 -11.53 5.12 -8.41
C GLN A 63 -11.28 6.04 -9.62
N THR A 64 -10.08 6.58 -9.75
CA THR A 64 -9.73 7.50 -10.84
C THR A 64 -9.17 6.79 -12.08
N GLY A 65 -9.01 5.47 -12.03
CA GLY A 65 -8.41 4.68 -13.11
C GLY A 65 -6.92 4.97 -13.34
N LYS A 66 -6.22 5.49 -12.32
CA LYS A 66 -4.76 5.70 -12.39
C LYS A 66 -4.04 4.36 -12.28
N GLU A 67 -2.97 4.23 -13.05
CA GLU A 67 -2.13 3.03 -13.08
C GLU A 67 -1.48 2.74 -11.71
N GLY A 68 -1.25 1.45 -11.46
CA GLY A 68 -0.39 1.00 -10.37
C GLY A 68 1.07 1.36 -10.63
N ILE A 69 1.86 1.44 -9.56
CA ILE A 69 3.29 1.84 -9.65
C ILE A 69 4.08 0.94 -10.62
N ALA A 70 3.82 -0.36 -10.60
CA ALA A 70 4.52 -1.30 -11.49
C ALA A 70 4.23 -1.01 -12.97
N THR A 71 2.97 -0.71 -13.30
CA THR A 71 2.54 -0.36 -14.66
C THR A 71 3.14 0.98 -15.09
N GLU A 72 3.08 1.99 -14.23
CA GLU A 72 3.66 3.33 -14.47
C GLU A 72 5.16 3.24 -14.79
N LEU A 73 5.92 2.49 -13.97
CA LEU A 73 7.36 2.27 -14.20
C LEU A 73 7.63 1.52 -15.52
N GLY A 74 6.82 0.51 -15.83
CA GLY A 74 6.92 -0.22 -17.09
C GLY A 74 6.69 0.68 -18.31
N ASN A 75 5.76 1.61 -18.22
CA ASN A 75 5.48 2.58 -19.29
C ASN A 75 6.62 3.59 -19.45
N ILE A 76 7.17 4.11 -18.35
CA ILE A 76 8.34 4.99 -18.39
C ILE A 76 9.53 4.27 -19.06
N MET A 77 9.83 3.03 -18.67
CA MET A 77 10.93 2.25 -19.27
C MET A 77 10.74 1.99 -20.77
N LYS A 78 9.51 1.80 -21.25
CA LYS A 78 9.23 1.66 -22.69
C LYS A 78 9.51 2.95 -23.45
N ASN A 79 9.17 4.10 -22.87
CA ASN A 79 9.35 5.41 -23.49
C ASN A 79 10.81 5.89 -23.54
N LEU A 80 11.71 5.22 -22.79
CA LEU A 80 13.15 5.49 -22.77
C LEU A 80 13.93 4.67 -23.81
N LYS A 81 13.30 3.72 -24.50
CA LYS A 81 13.87 2.97 -25.63
C LYS A 81 13.53 3.62 -26.96
#